data_AF-A0A9E3VAC2-F1
#
_entry.id   AF-A0A9E3VAC2-F1
#
_cell.length_a   1.000
_cell.length_b   1.000
_cell.length_c   1.000
_cell.angle_alpha   90.00
_cell.angle_beta   90.00
_cell.angle_gamma   90.00
#
_symmetry.space_group_name_H-M   'P 1'
#
loop_
_entity.id
_entity.type
_entity.pdbx_description
1 polymer ?
#
loop_
_entity_poly.entity_id
_entity_poly.type
_entity_poly.pdbx_seq_one_letter_code
_entity_poly.pdbx_strand_id
1 'polypeptide(L)'
;MGLNAAELDEVARELAAALPGAAVQKVHATPTTHTFLTLRRPQHTVVLCLCAVPQEARASILDERPTGRAEPGQASGFQQVLRRELVGARVTGCRASGLELSVDFERTGKARTVVLSLGRAVALLDPKGTVITAASAAQGVVLKPGTAFVPSTATPGAAASRLRGDGPLARARAAESLFTTLQAEATVSAARREVSQALKRLERTAAKVEADLARTAQAPRHRELGELLVRHAGQTRRGARSLEVQTYDAEGTLTRLTIALDPTRTPKEQADWHFHQYRRLTRGAELARARLERLREERAALEA
;
A
#
# COMPACT_ATOMS: atom_id res chain seq x y z
N MET A 1 17.06 -0.54 0.19
CA MET A 1 17.88 -1.70 -0.23
C MET A 1 18.43 -2.37 1.01
N GLY A 2 18.34 -3.70 1.07
CA GLY A 2 18.82 -4.54 2.18
C GLY A 2 20.32 -4.36 2.46
N LEU A 3 20.83 -5.08 3.47
CA LEU A 3 22.26 -5.15 3.69
C LEU A 3 22.94 -5.76 2.46
N ASN A 4 24.15 -5.31 2.16
CA ASN A 4 25.02 -5.98 1.20
C ASN A 4 25.88 -7.06 1.91
N ALA A 5 26.65 -7.83 1.15
CA ALA A 5 27.48 -8.90 1.72
C ALA A 5 28.59 -8.40 2.66
N ALA A 6 29.20 -7.25 2.37
CA ALA A 6 30.23 -6.67 3.24
C ALA A 6 29.65 -6.27 4.60
N GLU A 7 28.46 -5.66 4.59
CA GLU A 7 27.73 -5.29 5.81
C GLU A 7 27.26 -6.53 6.59
N LEU A 8 26.81 -7.58 5.89
CA LEU A 8 26.41 -8.83 6.51
C LEU A 8 27.60 -9.52 7.19
N ASP A 9 28.78 -9.51 6.55
CA ASP A 9 30.02 -10.03 7.13
C ASP A 9 30.46 -9.25 8.37
N GLU A 10 30.41 -7.92 8.32
CA GLU A 10 30.69 -7.07 9.48
C GLU A 10 29.76 -7.36 10.66
N VAL A 11 28.45 -7.49 10.39
CA VAL A 11 27.46 -7.88 11.41
C VAL A 11 27.76 -9.28 11.93
N ALA A 12 28.03 -10.26 11.06
CA ALA A 12 28.33 -11.63 11.46
C ALA A 12 29.55 -11.71 12.39
N ARG A 13 30.60 -10.93 12.11
CA ARG A 13 31.78 -10.85 12.97
C ARG A 13 31.45 -10.31 14.37
N GLU A 14 30.62 -9.27 14.47
CA GLU A 14 30.17 -8.75 15.77
C GLU A 14 29.30 -9.77 16.52
N LEU A 15 28.38 -10.44 15.83
CA LEU A 15 27.53 -11.48 16.42
C LEU A 15 28.37 -12.66 16.92
N ALA A 16 29.35 -13.11 16.13
CA ALA A 16 30.26 -14.19 16.48
C ALA A 16 31.13 -13.85 17.70
N ALA A 17 31.53 -12.59 17.86
CA ALA A 17 32.30 -12.14 19.02
C ALA A 17 31.45 -11.99 20.29
N ALA A 18 30.19 -11.51 20.15
CA ALA A 18 29.40 -11.06 21.30
C ALA A 18 28.36 -12.07 21.80
N LEU A 19 27.79 -12.92 20.93
CA LEU A 19 26.65 -13.77 21.23
C LEU A 19 26.94 -15.20 21.71
N PRO A 20 28.12 -15.84 21.52
CA PRO A 20 28.34 -17.18 22.03
C PRO A 20 27.99 -17.32 23.52
N GLY A 21 27.30 -18.41 23.83
CA GLY A 21 26.75 -18.71 25.15
C GLY A 21 25.43 -18.01 25.48
N ALA A 22 24.95 -17.04 24.68
CA ALA A 22 23.66 -16.39 24.92
C ALA A 22 22.50 -17.38 24.73
N ALA A 23 21.58 -17.41 25.70
CA ALA A 23 20.42 -18.30 25.66
C ALA A 23 19.23 -17.63 25.01
N VAL A 24 18.52 -18.35 24.13
CA VAL A 24 17.28 -17.88 23.52
C VAL A 24 16.15 -17.94 24.55
N GLN A 25 15.63 -16.78 24.96
CA GLN A 25 14.50 -16.69 25.90
C GLN A 25 13.15 -16.69 25.19
N LYS A 26 13.06 -15.94 24.09
CA LYS A 26 11.81 -15.74 23.35
C LYS A 26 12.09 -15.79 21.87
N VAL A 27 11.13 -16.36 21.14
CA VAL A 27 11.10 -16.35 19.68
C VAL A 27 9.79 -15.76 19.21
N HIS A 28 9.90 -14.78 18.32
CA HIS A 28 8.78 -14.20 17.59
C HIS A 28 9.08 -14.23 16.10
N ALA A 29 8.16 -14.71 15.29
CA ALA A 29 8.33 -14.76 13.85
C ALA A 29 7.03 -14.49 13.11
N THR A 30 7.08 -13.64 12.09
CA THR A 30 5.95 -13.40 11.20
C THR A 30 5.96 -14.40 10.04
N PRO A 31 4.81 -14.73 9.44
CA PRO A 31 4.74 -15.59 8.25
C PRO A 31 5.53 -15.04 7.06
N THR A 32 5.71 -13.71 7.01
CA THR A 32 6.27 -12.97 5.88
C THR A 32 7.74 -12.61 6.03
N THR A 33 8.45 -13.21 7.00
CA THR A 33 9.94 -13.25 7.14
C THR A 33 10.64 -12.28 8.08
N HIS A 34 9.97 -11.74 9.10
CA HIS A 34 10.66 -11.17 10.26
C HIS A 34 10.80 -12.22 11.36
N THR A 35 12.03 -12.51 11.79
CA THR A 35 12.30 -13.39 12.94
C THR A 35 13.08 -12.62 13.99
N PHE A 36 12.59 -12.64 15.22
CA PHE A 36 13.21 -12.00 16.38
C PHE A 36 13.53 -13.05 17.44
N LEU A 37 14.80 -13.11 17.85
CA LEU A 37 15.29 -13.97 18.91
C LEU A 37 15.75 -13.10 20.07
N THR A 38 15.08 -13.19 21.22
CA THR A 38 15.55 -12.52 22.44
C THR A 38 16.65 -13.38 23.06
N LEU A 39 17.87 -12.87 23.07
CA LEU A 39 19.08 -13.55 23.52
C LEU A 39 19.54 -12.96 24.86
N ARG A 40 19.65 -13.81 25.89
CA ARG A 40 20.07 -13.41 27.24
C ARG A 40 21.50 -13.84 27.51
N ARG A 41 22.32 -12.89 27.96
CA ARG A 41 23.57 -13.12 28.70
C ARG A 41 23.43 -12.60 30.13
N PRO A 42 24.27 -13.00 31.09
CA PRO A 42 24.14 -12.59 32.50
C PRO A 42 23.99 -11.07 32.71
N GLN A 43 24.63 -10.25 31.87
CA GLN A 43 24.71 -8.80 32.03
C GLN A 43 23.85 -7.98 31.05
N HIS A 44 23.36 -8.58 29.96
CA HIS A 44 22.57 -7.87 28.95
C HIS A 44 21.65 -8.82 28.20
N THR A 45 20.53 -8.28 27.75
CA THR A 45 19.58 -8.96 26.85
C THR A 45 19.54 -8.15 25.57
N VAL A 46 19.60 -8.83 24.43
CA VAL A 46 19.48 -8.22 23.11
C VAL A 46 18.45 -8.96 22.28
N VAL A 47 17.91 -8.32 21.26
CA VAL A 47 17.01 -8.94 20.28
C VAL A 47 17.74 -9.02 18.95
N LEU A 48 18.02 -10.23 18.49
CA LEU A 48 18.51 -10.48 17.14
C LEU A 48 17.32 -10.47 16.17
N CYS A 49 17.32 -9.53 15.22
CA CYS A 49 16.39 -9.51 14.11
C CYS A 49 17.03 -10.12 12.86
N LEU A 50 16.33 -11.09 12.27
CA LEU A 50 16.61 -11.66 10.96
C LEU A 50 15.42 -11.35 10.06
N CYS A 51 15.62 -10.46 9.10
CA CYS A 51 14.61 -10.06 8.12
C CYS A 51 15.06 -10.50 6.73
N ALA A 52 14.24 -11.28 6.04
CA ALA A 52 14.51 -11.68 4.65
C ALA A 52 13.69 -10.89 3.61
N VAL A 53 12.84 -9.95 4.04
CA VAL A 53 11.97 -9.16 3.15
C VAL A 53 12.82 -8.40 2.11
N PRO A 54 12.53 -8.52 0.80
CA PRO A 54 13.23 -7.75 -0.23
C PRO A 54 13.29 -6.26 0.12
N GLN A 55 14.40 -5.61 -0.19
CA GLN A 55 14.68 -4.19 0.12
C GLN A 55 14.86 -3.82 1.61
N GLU A 56 14.46 -4.68 2.54
CA GLU A 56 14.63 -4.52 4.00
C GLU A 56 15.55 -5.58 4.64
N ALA A 57 15.99 -6.53 3.83
CA ALA A 57 16.66 -7.73 4.31
C ALA A 57 17.91 -7.37 5.10
N ARG A 58 18.00 -7.89 6.33
CA ARG A 58 19.08 -7.57 7.26
C ARG A 58 19.18 -8.60 8.38
N ALA A 59 20.37 -8.68 8.94
CA ALA A 59 20.58 -9.10 10.31
C ALA A 59 20.94 -7.87 11.15
N SER A 60 20.34 -7.73 12.33
CA SER A 60 20.54 -6.55 13.17
C SER A 60 20.24 -6.83 14.64
N ILE A 61 20.70 -5.96 15.52
CA ILE A 61 20.46 -6.02 16.96
C ILE A 61 19.57 -4.85 17.38
N LEU A 62 18.59 -5.16 18.21
CA LEU A 62 17.74 -4.20 18.89
C LEU A 62 17.86 -4.40 20.40
N ASP A 63 17.69 -3.32 21.16
CA ASP A 63 17.62 -3.42 22.62
C ASP A 63 16.24 -3.94 23.06
N GLU A 64 15.19 -3.61 22.31
CA GLU A 64 13.83 -4.10 22.52
C GLU A 64 13.15 -4.50 21.21
N ARG A 65 12.16 -5.40 21.28
CA ARG A 65 11.38 -5.79 20.10
C ARG A 65 10.39 -4.67 19.73
N PRO A 66 10.24 -4.30 18.45
CA PRO A 66 9.29 -3.26 18.05
C PRO A 66 7.84 -3.64 18.39
N THR A 67 7.09 -2.71 18.98
CA THR A 67 5.64 -2.80 19.20
C THR A 67 4.90 -2.44 17.89
N GLY A 68 3.82 -3.16 17.55
CA GLY A 68 2.98 -2.86 16.38
C GLY A 68 3.28 -3.63 15.07
N ARG A 69 4.39 -4.38 14.98
CA ARG A 69 4.60 -5.33 13.88
C ARG A 69 3.80 -6.60 14.15
N ALA A 70 2.56 -6.65 13.63
CA ALA A 70 1.57 -7.73 13.69
C ALA A 70 1.48 -8.45 15.05
N GLU A 71 0.44 -8.15 15.82
CA GLU A 71 0.04 -9.08 16.88
C GLU A 71 -0.34 -10.43 16.24
N PRO A 72 0.23 -11.55 16.70
CA PRO A 72 -0.08 -12.84 16.12
C PRO A 72 -1.50 -13.25 16.51
N GLY A 73 -2.46 -13.02 15.62
CA GLY A 73 -3.63 -13.89 15.52
C GLY A 73 -3.15 -15.29 15.15
N GLN A 74 -3.07 -16.18 16.14
CA GLN A 74 -2.47 -17.53 16.11
C GLN A 74 -1.00 -17.57 15.62
N ALA A 75 -0.11 -18.12 16.45
CA ALA A 75 1.29 -18.32 16.07
C ALA A 75 1.41 -19.15 14.79
N SER A 76 2.09 -18.61 13.77
CA SER A 76 2.36 -19.34 12.51
C SER A 76 3.09 -20.66 12.78
N GLY A 77 2.88 -21.67 11.94
CA GLY A 77 3.59 -22.97 12.07
C GLY A 77 5.12 -22.81 12.13
N PHE A 78 5.66 -21.87 11.34
CA PHE A 78 7.08 -21.48 11.39
C PHE A 78 7.51 -21.01 12.79
N GLN A 79 6.76 -20.07 13.39
CA GLN A 79 7.06 -19.58 14.74
C GLN A 79 6.98 -20.70 15.79
N GLN A 80 5.98 -21.57 15.70
CA GLN A 80 5.79 -22.67 16.65
C GLN A 80 6.98 -23.64 16.62
N VAL A 81 7.46 -23.99 15.42
CA VAL A 81 8.64 -24.85 15.26
C VAL A 81 9.89 -24.17 15.79
N LEU A 82 10.14 -22.90 15.45
CA LEU A 82 11.29 -22.17 16.00
C LEU A 82 11.26 -22.11 17.54
N ARG A 83 10.08 -21.87 18.15
CA ARG A 83 9.93 -21.88 19.61
C ARG A 83 10.30 -23.23 20.20
N ARG A 84 9.76 -24.31 19.63
CA ARG A 84 10.03 -25.68 20.09
C ARG A 84 11.51 -26.03 20.02
N GLU A 85 12.19 -25.68 18.92
CA GLU A 85 13.57 -26.08 18.67
C GLU A 85 14.60 -25.15 19.35
N LEU A 86 14.34 -23.84 19.42
CA LEU A 86 15.34 -22.85 19.81
C LEU A 86 15.20 -22.30 21.24
N VAL A 87 14.00 -22.25 21.84
CA VAL A 87 13.86 -21.67 23.19
C VAL A 87 14.69 -22.49 24.19
N GLY A 88 15.55 -21.83 24.95
CA GLY A 88 16.52 -22.45 25.85
C GLY A 88 17.80 -22.96 25.18
N ALA A 89 17.90 -22.92 23.85
CA ALA A 89 19.14 -23.19 23.14
C ALA A 89 20.13 -22.04 23.31
N ARG A 90 21.43 -22.33 23.27
CA ARG A 90 22.50 -21.35 23.35
C ARG A 90 23.15 -21.15 22.00
N VAL A 91 23.48 -19.91 21.68
CA VAL A 91 24.27 -19.58 20.50
C VAL A 91 25.68 -20.18 20.66
N THR A 92 26.15 -20.90 19.66
CA THR A 92 27.50 -21.49 19.63
C THR A 92 28.40 -20.85 18.58
N GLY A 93 27.83 -20.27 17.52
CA GLY A 93 28.58 -19.66 16.45
C GLY A 93 27.74 -18.77 15.56
N CYS A 94 28.41 -17.88 14.84
CA CYS A 94 27.80 -17.06 13.79
C CYS A 94 28.80 -16.87 12.65
N ARG A 95 28.34 -16.96 11.41
CA ARG A 95 29.17 -16.82 10.21
C ARG A 95 28.37 -16.30 9.03
N ALA A 96 28.98 -15.49 8.18
CA ALA A 96 28.40 -15.08 6.90
C ALA A 96 29.16 -15.73 5.72
N SER A 97 28.44 -15.98 4.64
CA SER A 97 29.02 -16.37 3.35
C SER A 97 28.16 -15.79 2.22
N GLY A 98 28.70 -14.81 1.50
CA GLY A 98 27.95 -14.08 0.48
C GLY A 98 26.72 -13.37 1.06
N LEU A 99 25.53 -13.83 0.68
CA LEU A 99 24.25 -13.29 1.14
C LEU A 99 23.58 -14.14 2.24
N GLU A 100 24.30 -15.10 2.79
CA GLU A 100 23.82 -16.02 3.81
C GLU A 100 24.46 -15.70 5.16
N LEU A 101 23.65 -15.56 6.20
CA LEU A 101 24.08 -15.54 7.59
C LEU A 101 23.62 -16.82 8.26
N SER A 102 24.54 -17.55 8.88
CA SER A 102 24.24 -18.73 9.70
C SER A 102 24.49 -18.40 11.18
N VAL A 103 23.54 -18.75 12.03
CA VAL A 103 23.65 -18.68 13.49
C VAL A 103 23.42 -20.08 14.05
N ASP A 104 24.42 -20.63 14.72
CA ASP A 104 24.38 -21.97 15.26
C ASP A 104 23.91 -21.95 16.72
N PHE A 105 23.10 -22.94 17.06
CA PHE A 105 22.51 -23.14 18.37
C PHE A 105 22.72 -24.56 18.84
N GLU A 106 22.89 -24.73 20.14
CA GLU A 106 22.95 -26.03 20.80
C GLU A 106 22.02 -26.06 22.01
N ARG A 107 21.29 -27.16 22.17
CA ARG A 107 20.48 -27.46 23.35
C ARG A 107 20.52 -28.94 23.64
N THR A 108 21.06 -29.33 24.80
CA THR A 108 21.05 -30.72 25.28
C THR A 108 21.62 -31.69 24.24
N GLY A 109 22.73 -31.34 23.59
CA GLY A 109 23.39 -32.12 22.55
C GLY A 109 22.73 -32.05 21.17
N LYS A 110 21.61 -31.32 21.01
CA LYS A 110 20.97 -31.10 19.70
C LYS A 110 21.45 -29.80 19.10
N ALA A 111 22.20 -29.90 18.00
CA ALA A 111 22.60 -28.76 17.19
C ALA A 111 21.52 -28.36 16.18
N ARG A 112 21.38 -27.05 15.97
CA ARG A 112 20.48 -26.41 15.01
C ARG A 112 21.18 -25.20 14.40
N THR A 113 20.88 -24.89 13.15
CA THR A 113 21.38 -23.65 12.52
C THR A 113 20.21 -22.86 11.99
N VAL A 114 20.11 -21.59 12.35
CA VAL A 114 19.21 -20.64 11.69
C VAL A 114 19.99 -19.97 10.57
N VAL A 115 19.46 -20.01 9.36
CA VAL A 115 20.03 -19.35 8.19
C VAL A 115 19.12 -18.21 7.74
N LEU A 116 19.69 -17.03 7.56
CA LEU A 116 19.09 -15.90 6.87
C LEU A 116 19.73 -15.78 5.48
N SER A 117 18.92 -15.92 4.45
CA SER A 117 19.27 -15.57 3.07
C SER A 117 18.70 -14.19 2.75
N LEU A 118 19.56 -13.18 2.56
CA LEU A 118 19.11 -11.81 2.31
C LEU A 118 18.20 -11.73 1.07
N GLY A 119 17.01 -11.16 1.24
CA GLY A 119 16.01 -10.99 0.19
C GLY A 119 15.30 -12.27 -0.22
N ARG A 120 15.54 -13.40 0.46
CA ARG A 120 15.11 -14.73 0.01
C ARG A 120 14.31 -15.50 1.05
N ALA A 121 14.90 -15.86 2.19
CA ALA A 121 14.23 -16.67 3.22
C ALA A 121 14.93 -16.64 4.59
N VAL A 122 14.21 -17.06 5.62
CA VAL A 122 14.79 -17.50 6.91
C VAL A 122 14.45 -18.98 7.08
N ALA A 123 15.44 -19.82 7.40
CA ALA A 123 15.27 -21.26 7.57
C ALA A 123 15.91 -21.75 8.87
N LEU A 124 15.32 -22.79 9.46
CA LEU A 124 15.91 -23.58 10.53
C LEU A 124 16.37 -24.90 9.94
N LEU A 125 17.63 -25.26 10.17
CA LEU A 125 18.27 -26.45 9.65
C LEU A 125 18.65 -27.43 10.77
N ASP A 126 18.68 -28.71 10.42
CA ASP A 126 19.30 -29.75 11.23
C ASP A 126 20.84 -29.80 11.02
N PRO A 127 21.59 -30.62 11.77
CA PRO A 127 23.05 -30.71 11.63
C PRO A 127 23.53 -31.21 10.25
N LYS A 128 22.66 -31.83 9.45
CA LYS A 128 22.97 -32.32 8.10
C LYS A 128 22.70 -31.25 7.04
N GLY A 129 22.23 -30.05 7.42
CA GLY A 129 21.83 -29.00 6.49
C GLY A 129 20.44 -29.21 5.89
N THR A 130 19.62 -30.09 6.47
CA THR A 130 18.23 -30.33 6.04
C THR A 130 17.30 -29.28 6.63
N VAL A 131 16.40 -28.74 5.83
CA VAL A 131 15.40 -27.75 6.26
C VAL A 131 14.40 -28.42 7.22
N ILE A 132 14.31 -27.92 8.45
CA ILE A 132 13.27 -28.28 9.42
C ILE A 132 12.03 -27.43 9.18
N THR A 133 12.21 -26.13 9.02
CA THR A 133 11.15 -25.18 8.70
C THR A 133 11.75 -23.94 8.05
N ALA A 134 10.97 -23.23 7.24
CA ALA A 134 11.41 -22.01 6.59
C ALA A 134 10.24 -21.06 6.35
N ALA A 135 10.56 -19.77 6.29
CA ALA A 135 9.69 -18.71 5.81
C ALA A 135 10.38 -18.00 4.64
N SER A 136 9.73 -18.03 3.47
CA SER A 136 10.24 -17.42 2.24
C SER A 136 9.69 -16.01 2.04
N ALA A 137 10.54 -15.09 1.62
CA ALA A 137 10.20 -13.69 1.38
C ALA A 137 10.03 -13.36 -0.12
N ALA A 138 10.75 -14.09 -0.98
CA ALA A 138 10.69 -13.92 -2.43
C ALA A 138 9.64 -14.85 -3.06
N GLN A 139 8.89 -14.33 -4.03
CA GLN A 139 7.98 -15.14 -4.84
C GLN A 139 8.76 -16.26 -5.57
N GLY A 140 8.20 -17.46 -5.59
CA GLY A 140 8.81 -18.64 -6.24
C GLY A 140 9.89 -19.35 -5.42
N VAL A 141 10.29 -18.81 -4.25
CA VAL A 141 11.25 -19.49 -3.37
C VAL A 141 10.49 -20.40 -2.41
N VAL A 142 10.63 -21.71 -2.59
CA VAL A 142 10.01 -22.72 -1.71
C VAL A 142 11.09 -23.58 -1.09
N LEU A 143 11.32 -23.40 0.22
CA LEU A 143 12.20 -24.28 1.01
C LEU A 143 11.32 -25.30 1.74
N LYS A 144 11.32 -26.54 1.23
CA LYS A 144 10.46 -27.61 1.76
C LYS A 144 11.10 -28.25 3.00
N PRO A 145 10.35 -28.48 4.10
CA PRO A 145 10.83 -29.31 5.19
C PRO A 145 11.27 -30.69 4.69
N GLY A 146 12.39 -31.20 5.20
CA GLY A 146 12.97 -32.49 4.83
C GLY A 146 13.92 -32.47 3.62
N THR A 147 14.10 -31.33 2.94
CA THR A 147 15.05 -31.21 1.82
C THR A 147 16.35 -30.52 2.24
N ALA A 148 17.45 -30.80 1.53
CA ALA A 148 18.70 -30.08 1.72
C ALA A 148 18.51 -28.57 1.45
N PHE A 149 19.11 -27.73 2.30
CA PHE A 149 19.14 -26.28 2.08
C PHE A 149 20.06 -25.94 0.91
N VAL A 150 19.56 -25.11 -0.01
CA VAL A 150 20.33 -24.63 -1.16
C VAL A 150 20.64 -23.15 -0.95
N PRO A 151 21.92 -22.74 -0.77
CA PRO A 151 22.31 -21.33 -0.64
C PRO A 151 21.91 -20.48 -1.84
N SER A 152 21.87 -19.16 -1.67
CA SER A 152 21.65 -18.23 -2.78
C SER A 152 22.82 -18.30 -3.76
N THR A 153 22.52 -18.40 -5.05
CA THR A 153 23.51 -18.30 -6.14
C THR A 153 23.71 -16.87 -6.63
N ALA A 154 22.99 -15.90 -6.06
CA ALA A 154 23.10 -14.51 -6.46
C ALA A 154 24.48 -13.96 -6.08
N THR A 155 25.17 -13.35 -7.06
CA THR A 155 26.46 -12.71 -6.84
C THR A 155 26.27 -11.45 -5.98
N PRO A 156 26.96 -11.34 -4.83
CA PRO A 156 26.91 -10.12 -4.05
C PRO A 156 27.52 -8.93 -4.81
N GLY A 157 26.88 -7.77 -4.75
CA GLY A 157 27.46 -6.54 -5.28
C GLY A 157 28.66 -6.07 -4.44
N ALA A 158 29.64 -5.43 -5.09
CA ALA A 158 30.88 -4.94 -4.47
C ALA A 158 30.73 -3.58 -3.74
N ALA A 159 29.55 -3.30 -3.16
CA ALA A 159 29.31 -2.02 -2.49
C ALA A 159 30.04 -1.94 -1.15
N ALA A 160 30.60 -0.77 -0.84
CA ALA A 160 31.21 -0.50 0.47
C ALA A 160 30.18 -0.58 1.60
N SER A 161 30.63 -0.91 2.81
CA SER A 161 29.77 -0.93 3.99
C SER A 161 29.29 0.48 4.36
N ARG A 162 27.98 0.61 4.64
CA ARG A 162 27.36 1.82 5.20
C ARG A 162 27.34 1.81 6.72
N LEU A 163 27.65 0.67 7.36
CA LEU A 163 27.58 0.53 8.81
C LEU A 163 28.74 1.29 9.47
N ARG A 164 28.44 1.97 10.58
CA ARG A 164 29.38 2.77 11.35
C ARG A 164 29.20 2.46 12.84
N GLY A 165 30.25 2.66 13.61
CA GLY A 165 30.24 2.46 15.05
C GLY A 165 31.34 1.51 15.51
N ASP A 166 31.83 1.77 16.72
CA ASP A 166 32.88 1.00 17.37
C ASP A 166 32.34 0.38 18.66
N GLY A 167 32.88 -0.79 19.00
CA GLY A 167 32.48 -1.55 20.18
C GLY A 167 31.48 -2.68 19.91
N PRO A 168 31.08 -3.41 20.97
CA PRO A 168 30.28 -4.62 20.83
C PRO A 168 28.90 -4.35 20.21
N LEU A 169 28.60 -5.05 19.11
CA LEU A 169 27.32 -4.99 18.39
C LEU A 169 26.98 -3.59 17.84
N ALA A 170 27.96 -2.68 17.70
CA ALA A 170 27.72 -1.32 17.23
C ALA A 170 27.23 -1.31 15.76
N ARG A 171 27.89 -2.05 14.86
CA ARG A 171 27.45 -2.17 13.46
C ARG A 171 26.15 -2.95 13.35
N ALA A 172 25.94 -3.97 14.17
CA ALA A 172 24.68 -4.71 14.22
C ALA A 172 23.48 -3.83 14.64
N ARG A 173 23.68 -2.83 15.52
CA ARG A 173 22.67 -1.81 15.84
C ARG A 173 22.54 -0.74 14.76
N ALA A 174 23.65 -0.31 14.16
CA ALA A 174 23.63 0.60 13.02
C ALA A 174 22.85 0.01 11.83
N ALA A 175 22.93 -1.32 11.66
CA ALA A 175 22.14 -2.02 10.67
C ALA A 175 20.65 -1.81 10.91
N GLU A 176 20.12 -1.94 12.13
CA GLU A 176 18.70 -1.64 12.40
C GLU A 176 18.35 -0.19 12.04
N SER A 177 19.18 0.76 12.51
CA SER A 177 18.94 2.20 12.33
C SER A 177 18.83 2.60 10.86
N LEU A 178 19.66 2.00 10.00
CA LEU A 178 19.60 2.21 8.54
C LEU A 178 18.21 1.90 7.99
N PHE A 179 17.57 0.82 8.46
CA PHE A 179 16.26 0.40 7.95
C PHE A 179 15.10 1.08 8.65
N THR A 180 15.24 1.46 9.93
CA THR A 180 14.20 2.26 10.59
C THR A 180 13.97 3.58 9.84
N THR A 181 15.05 4.26 9.44
CA THR A 181 14.96 5.51 8.66
C THR A 181 14.37 5.28 7.28
N LEU A 182 14.88 4.30 6.52
CA LEU A 182 14.38 3.99 5.18
C LEU A 182 12.89 3.57 5.20
N GLN A 183 12.45 2.84 6.22
CA GLN A 183 11.06 2.44 6.39
C GLN A 183 10.14 3.62 6.69
N ALA A 184 10.58 4.53 7.56
CA ALA A 184 9.85 5.76 7.85
C ALA A 184 9.66 6.59 6.59
N GLU A 185 10.73 6.80 5.81
CA GLU A 185 10.67 7.52 4.53
C GLU A 185 9.76 6.82 3.50
N ALA A 186 9.86 5.51 3.37
CA ALA A 186 9.04 4.73 2.45
C ALA A 186 7.55 4.79 2.82
N THR A 187 7.23 4.70 4.12
CA THR A 187 5.85 4.77 4.62
C THR A 187 5.26 6.16 4.40
N VAL A 188 6.02 7.22 4.70
CA VAL A 188 5.61 8.60 4.41
C VAL A 188 5.41 8.80 2.91
N SER A 189 6.31 8.30 2.06
CA SER A 189 6.16 8.37 0.61
C SER A 189 4.93 7.60 0.11
N ALA A 190 4.64 6.41 0.68
CA ALA A 190 3.47 5.62 0.32
C ALA A 190 2.18 6.34 0.71
N ALA A 191 2.08 6.83 1.95
CA ALA A 191 0.93 7.61 2.42
C ALA A 191 0.70 8.86 1.57
N ARG A 192 1.77 9.61 1.24
CA ARG A 192 1.68 10.77 0.32
C ARG A 192 1.16 10.39 -1.06
N ARG A 193 1.58 9.24 -1.60
CA ARG A 193 1.08 8.74 -2.89
C ARG A 193 -0.40 8.37 -2.82
N GLU A 194 -0.84 7.73 -1.75
CA GLU A 194 -2.26 7.39 -1.54
C GLU A 194 -3.13 8.64 -1.47
N VAL A 195 -2.73 9.63 -0.66
CA VAL A 195 -3.40 10.93 -0.58
C VAL A 195 -3.43 11.61 -1.95
N SER A 196 -2.30 11.67 -2.67
CA SER A 196 -2.26 12.25 -4.02
C SER A 196 -3.18 11.55 -5.01
N GLN A 197 -3.27 10.21 -4.96
CA GLN A 197 -4.19 9.45 -5.80
C GLN A 197 -5.66 9.69 -5.41
N ALA A 198 -5.96 9.82 -4.12
CA ALA A 198 -7.30 10.14 -3.64
C ALA A 198 -7.72 11.54 -4.13
N LEU A 199 -6.86 12.55 -3.95
CA LEU A 199 -7.08 13.91 -4.45
C LEU A 199 -7.34 13.92 -5.97
N LYS A 200 -6.49 13.25 -6.77
CA LYS A 200 -6.71 13.15 -8.23
C LYS A 200 -8.04 12.49 -8.60
N ARG A 201 -8.51 11.50 -7.82
CA ARG A 201 -9.82 10.87 -8.04
C ARG A 201 -10.96 11.82 -7.72
N LEU A 202 -10.88 12.55 -6.60
CA LEU A 202 -11.85 13.57 -6.22
C LEU A 202 -11.93 14.69 -7.25
N GLU A 203 -10.79 15.22 -7.70
CA GLU A 203 -10.72 16.26 -8.75
C GLU A 203 -11.39 15.81 -10.06
N ARG A 204 -11.06 14.59 -10.53
CA ARG A 204 -11.71 14.03 -11.74
C ARG A 204 -13.21 13.83 -11.58
N THR A 205 -13.66 13.54 -10.36
CA THR A 205 -15.08 13.34 -10.06
C THR A 205 -15.80 14.69 -10.00
N ALA A 206 -15.21 15.70 -9.34
CA ALA A 206 -15.70 17.07 -9.29
C ALA A 206 -15.84 17.66 -10.70
N ALA A 207 -14.82 17.51 -11.56
CA ALA A 207 -14.87 18.00 -12.94
C ALA A 207 -16.03 17.41 -13.75
N LYS A 208 -16.39 16.13 -13.54
CA LYS A 208 -17.58 15.53 -14.19
C LYS A 208 -18.89 16.12 -13.66
N VAL A 209 -18.98 16.32 -12.34
CA VAL A 209 -20.16 16.94 -11.70
C VAL A 209 -20.32 18.40 -12.13
N GLU A 210 -19.22 19.14 -12.26
CA GLU A 210 -19.19 20.51 -12.79
C GLU A 210 -19.64 20.57 -14.25
N ALA A 211 -19.21 19.61 -15.08
CA ALA A 211 -19.67 19.51 -16.47
C ALA A 211 -21.18 19.21 -16.56
N ASP A 212 -21.72 18.37 -15.67
CA ASP A 212 -23.17 18.13 -15.58
C ASP A 212 -23.92 19.38 -15.10
N LEU A 213 -23.38 20.11 -14.13
CA LEU A 213 -23.96 21.37 -13.65
C LEU A 213 -23.95 22.46 -14.73
N ALA A 214 -22.92 22.51 -15.58
CA ALA A 214 -22.86 23.44 -16.70
C ALA A 214 -24.00 23.23 -17.70
N ARG A 215 -24.53 22.00 -17.83
CA ARG A 215 -25.71 21.72 -18.69
C ARG A 215 -26.99 22.40 -18.20
N THR A 216 -27.06 22.78 -16.92
CA THR A 216 -28.18 23.56 -16.39
C THR A 216 -28.35 24.91 -17.09
N ALA A 217 -27.32 25.44 -17.74
CA ALA A 217 -27.43 26.65 -18.58
C ALA A 217 -28.46 26.50 -19.71
N GLN A 218 -28.81 25.27 -20.11
CA GLN A 218 -29.85 24.99 -21.11
C GLN A 218 -31.27 25.06 -20.53
N ALA A 219 -31.44 25.06 -19.21
CA ALA A 219 -32.74 25.03 -18.57
C ALA A 219 -33.64 26.24 -18.91
N PRO A 220 -33.14 27.50 -18.86
CA PRO A 220 -33.94 28.67 -19.28
C PRO A 220 -34.42 28.55 -20.73
N ARG A 221 -33.58 28.03 -21.63
CA ARG A 221 -33.95 27.81 -23.04
C ARG A 221 -35.06 26.78 -23.18
N HIS A 222 -35.02 25.68 -22.44
CA HIS A 222 -36.12 24.71 -22.43
C HIS A 222 -37.42 25.32 -21.89
N ARG A 223 -37.35 26.17 -20.87
CA ARG A 223 -38.52 26.88 -20.34
C ARG A 223 -39.13 27.82 -21.38
N GLU A 224 -38.31 28.67 -22.00
CA GLU A 224 -38.72 29.61 -23.07
C GLU A 224 -39.41 28.87 -24.23
N LEU A 225 -38.80 27.78 -24.72
CA LEU A 225 -39.38 26.97 -25.79
C LEU A 225 -40.72 26.35 -25.38
N GLY A 226 -40.85 25.86 -24.14
CA GLY A 226 -42.12 25.36 -23.61
C GLY A 226 -43.21 26.44 -23.58
N GLU A 227 -42.88 27.64 -23.13
CA GLU A 227 -43.81 28.79 -23.08
C GLU A 227 -44.25 29.23 -24.48
N LEU A 228 -43.33 29.30 -25.45
CA LEU A 228 -43.63 29.62 -26.84
C LEU A 228 -44.55 28.58 -27.49
N LEU A 229 -44.29 27.28 -27.26
CA LEU A 229 -45.12 26.21 -27.79
C LEU A 229 -46.55 26.22 -27.23
N VAL A 230 -46.72 26.58 -25.95
CA VAL A 230 -48.05 26.77 -25.36
C VAL A 230 -48.75 27.99 -25.98
N ARG A 231 -48.05 29.13 -26.09
CA ARG A 231 -48.62 30.37 -26.68
C ARG A 231 -49.06 30.16 -28.14
N HIS A 232 -48.29 29.40 -28.91
CA HIS A 232 -48.54 29.15 -30.33
C HIS A 232 -49.13 27.75 -30.60
N ALA A 233 -49.79 27.14 -29.60
CA ALA A 233 -50.32 25.78 -29.71
C ALA A 233 -51.28 25.60 -30.89
N GLY A 234 -52.12 26.61 -31.18
CA GLY A 234 -53.07 26.59 -32.30
C GLY A 234 -52.42 26.66 -33.69
N GLN A 235 -51.16 27.10 -33.78
CA GLN A 235 -50.39 27.18 -35.05
C GLN A 235 -49.56 25.92 -35.30
N THR A 236 -49.39 25.07 -34.28
CA THR A 236 -48.57 23.87 -34.34
C THR A 236 -49.38 22.69 -34.87
N ARG A 237 -49.03 22.15 -36.04
CA ARG A 237 -49.70 20.98 -36.63
C ARG A 237 -49.00 19.68 -36.21
N ARG A 238 -49.78 18.62 -35.99
CA ARG A 238 -49.24 17.27 -35.77
C ARG A 238 -48.43 16.83 -36.99
N GLY A 239 -47.25 16.24 -36.78
CA GLY A 239 -46.35 15.84 -37.87
C GLY A 239 -45.42 16.95 -38.39
N ALA A 240 -45.55 18.19 -37.90
CA ALA A 240 -44.64 19.28 -38.26
C ALA A 240 -43.23 19.05 -37.69
N ARG A 241 -42.21 19.46 -38.45
CA ARG A 241 -40.79 19.36 -38.07
C ARG A 241 -40.21 20.66 -37.51
N SER A 242 -40.91 21.77 -37.73
CA SER A 242 -40.54 23.08 -37.22
C SER A 242 -41.77 23.97 -37.04
N LEU A 243 -41.63 24.99 -36.20
CA LEU A 243 -42.58 26.07 -36.01
C LEU A 243 -41.83 27.40 -36.03
N GLU A 244 -42.24 28.33 -36.89
CA GLU A 244 -41.73 29.70 -36.88
C GLU A 244 -42.62 30.56 -35.99
N VAL A 245 -42.02 31.21 -35.01
CA VAL A 245 -42.70 32.12 -34.08
C VAL A 245 -42.01 33.48 -34.07
N GLN A 246 -42.78 34.54 -33.86
CA GLN A 246 -42.22 35.86 -33.58
C GLN A 246 -41.96 35.95 -32.06
N THR A 247 -40.73 36.31 -31.70
CA THR A 247 -40.32 36.53 -30.31
C THR A 247 -39.54 37.84 -30.21
N TYR A 248 -39.28 38.30 -28.99
CA TYR A 248 -38.41 39.46 -28.75
C TYR A 248 -37.02 38.96 -28.34
N ASP A 249 -35.98 39.63 -28.80
CA ASP A 249 -34.60 39.40 -28.34
C ASP A 249 -34.30 40.12 -27.00
N ALA A 250 -33.04 40.08 -26.56
CA ALA A 250 -32.61 40.68 -25.30
C ALA A 250 -32.71 42.22 -25.31
N GLU A 251 -32.65 42.83 -26.50
CA GLU A 251 -32.74 44.26 -26.75
C GLU A 251 -34.19 44.73 -26.99
N GLY A 252 -35.16 43.81 -26.95
CA GLY A 252 -36.58 44.11 -27.13
C GLY A 252 -37.02 44.27 -28.59
N THR A 253 -36.20 43.81 -29.55
CA THR A 253 -36.51 43.85 -30.98
C THR A 253 -37.25 42.59 -31.40
N LEU A 254 -38.25 42.75 -32.28
CA LEU A 254 -39.02 41.63 -32.82
C LEU A 254 -38.14 40.80 -33.77
N THR A 255 -37.96 39.52 -33.45
CA THR A 255 -37.19 38.56 -34.24
C THR A 255 -38.01 37.30 -34.56
N ARG A 256 -37.63 36.57 -35.61
CA ARG A 256 -38.23 35.29 -35.98
C ARG A 256 -37.39 34.15 -35.44
N LEU A 257 -37.98 33.30 -34.60
CA LEU A 257 -37.36 32.10 -34.07
C LEU A 257 -37.97 30.86 -34.70
N THR A 258 -37.13 29.99 -35.24
CA THR A 258 -37.53 28.66 -35.70
C THR A 258 -37.31 27.64 -34.58
N ILE A 259 -38.40 27.03 -34.10
CA ILE A 259 -38.38 25.97 -33.09
C ILE A 259 -38.42 24.62 -33.81
N ALA A 260 -37.44 23.75 -33.54
CA ALA A 260 -37.45 22.37 -34.05
C ALA A 260 -38.47 21.52 -33.28
N LEU A 261 -39.25 20.71 -34.01
CA LEU A 261 -40.33 19.88 -33.47
C LEU A 261 -40.08 18.40 -33.78
N ASP A 262 -40.46 17.54 -32.83
CA ASP A 262 -40.56 16.09 -33.06
C ASP A 262 -41.90 15.75 -33.76
N PRO A 263 -41.89 15.27 -35.02
CA PRO A 263 -43.13 15.01 -35.76
C PRO A 263 -44.02 13.93 -35.12
N THR A 264 -43.47 13.11 -34.22
CA THR A 264 -44.22 12.06 -33.52
C THR A 264 -45.05 12.60 -32.34
N ARG A 265 -44.77 13.81 -31.86
CA ARG A 265 -45.41 14.42 -30.69
C ARG A 265 -46.52 15.38 -31.08
N THR A 266 -47.59 15.39 -30.30
CA THR A 266 -48.64 16.42 -30.36
C THR A 266 -48.12 17.77 -29.84
N PRO A 267 -48.74 18.91 -30.21
CA PRO A 267 -48.32 20.23 -29.72
C PRO A 267 -48.18 20.32 -28.19
N LYS A 268 -49.11 19.68 -27.46
CA LYS A 268 -49.06 19.61 -26.00
C LYS A 268 -47.87 18.79 -25.50
N GLU A 269 -47.62 17.61 -26.09
CA GLU A 269 -46.48 16.75 -25.73
C GLU A 269 -45.12 17.40 -26.04
N GLN A 270 -45.03 18.26 -27.06
CA GLN A 270 -43.82 19.05 -27.32
C GLN A 270 -43.51 19.99 -26.14
N ALA A 271 -44.51 20.78 -25.72
CA ALA A 271 -44.36 21.70 -24.61
C ALA A 271 -44.07 20.97 -23.30
N ASP A 272 -44.80 19.88 -23.02
CA ASP A 272 -44.60 19.05 -21.82
C ASP A 272 -43.20 18.44 -21.79
N TRP A 273 -42.65 18.03 -22.93
CA TRP A 273 -41.27 17.56 -23.01
C TRP A 273 -40.27 18.65 -22.64
N HIS A 274 -40.44 19.86 -23.16
CA HIS A 274 -39.58 21.01 -22.81
C HIS A 274 -39.67 21.36 -21.31
N PHE A 275 -40.86 21.38 -20.72
CA PHE A 275 -41.02 21.56 -19.28
C PHE A 275 -40.46 20.40 -18.46
N HIS A 276 -40.53 19.16 -18.96
CA HIS A 276 -39.86 18.01 -18.34
C HIS A 276 -38.34 18.17 -18.38
N GLN A 277 -37.75 18.58 -19.50
CA GLN A 277 -36.31 18.86 -19.60
C GLN A 277 -35.89 19.96 -18.63
N TYR A 278 -36.63 21.06 -18.58
CA TYR A 278 -36.41 22.14 -17.61
C TYR A 278 -36.39 21.62 -16.17
N ARG A 279 -37.45 20.92 -15.73
CA ARG A 279 -37.56 20.35 -14.37
C ARG A 279 -36.44 19.34 -14.07
N ARG A 280 -36.05 18.53 -15.05
CA ARG A 280 -34.95 17.56 -14.91
C ARG A 280 -33.61 18.26 -14.71
N LEU A 281 -33.33 19.29 -15.51
CA LEU A 281 -32.09 20.06 -15.42
C LEU A 281 -32.00 20.88 -14.12
N THR A 282 -33.10 21.46 -13.64
CA THR A 282 -33.12 22.21 -12.38
C THR A 282 -32.95 21.31 -11.16
N ARG A 283 -33.71 20.20 -11.08
CA ARG A 283 -33.53 19.20 -10.00
C ARG A 283 -32.13 18.58 -10.03
N GLY A 284 -31.62 18.27 -11.23
CA GLY A 284 -30.26 17.77 -11.41
C GLY A 284 -29.21 18.75 -10.92
N ALA A 285 -29.42 20.07 -11.10
CA ALA A 285 -28.51 21.11 -10.65
C ALA A 285 -28.40 21.18 -9.12
N GLU A 286 -29.53 21.08 -8.41
CA GLU A 286 -29.54 21.09 -6.94
C GLU A 286 -28.75 19.92 -6.36
N LEU A 287 -28.97 18.71 -6.88
CA LEU A 287 -28.24 17.51 -6.49
C LEU A 287 -26.75 17.60 -6.85
N ALA A 288 -26.43 18.11 -8.05
CA ALA A 288 -25.05 18.27 -8.49
C ALA A 288 -24.29 19.29 -7.62
N ARG A 289 -24.92 20.41 -7.23
CA ARG A 289 -24.33 21.39 -6.30
C ARG A 289 -24.04 20.78 -4.94
N ALA A 290 -25.02 20.10 -4.33
CA ALA A 290 -24.83 19.45 -3.04
C ALA A 290 -23.70 18.41 -3.08
N ARG A 291 -23.62 17.63 -4.18
CA ARG A 291 -22.53 16.67 -4.39
C ARG A 291 -21.18 17.35 -4.54
N LEU A 292 -21.13 18.48 -5.25
CA LEU A 292 -19.88 19.23 -5.48
C LEU A 292 -19.34 19.82 -4.18
N GLU A 293 -20.20 20.37 -3.33
CA GLU A 293 -19.80 20.85 -1.99
C GLU A 293 -19.22 19.72 -1.14
N ARG A 294 -19.88 18.57 -1.08
CA ARG A 294 -19.35 17.40 -0.36
C ARG A 294 -17.97 16.96 -0.89
N LEU A 295 -17.78 16.96 -2.20
CA LEU A 295 -16.48 16.60 -2.80
C LEU A 295 -15.39 17.65 -2.47
N ARG A 296 -15.76 18.92 -2.33
CA ARG A 296 -14.85 20.00 -1.92
C ARG A 296 -14.47 19.87 -0.45
N GLU A 297 -15.41 19.54 0.42
CA GLU A 297 -15.15 19.26 1.84
C GLU A 297 -14.23 18.05 2.02
N GLU A 298 -14.54 16.93 1.35
CA GLU A 298 -13.70 15.72 1.38
C GLU A 298 -12.27 16.01 0.88
N ARG A 299 -12.14 16.86 -0.15
CA ARG A 299 -10.83 17.30 -0.65
C ARG A 299 -10.09 18.17 0.36
N ALA A 300 -10.75 19.18 0.92
CA ALA A 300 -10.13 20.09 1.90
C ALA A 300 -9.65 19.33 3.15
N ALA A 301 -10.42 18.33 3.60
CA ALA A 301 -10.02 17.47 4.70
C ALA A 301 -8.77 16.61 4.42
N LEU A 302 -8.50 16.27 3.15
CA LEU A 302 -7.29 15.54 2.74
C LEU A 302 -6.08 16.45 2.50
N GLU A 303 -6.29 17.76 2.30
CA GLU A 303 -5.23 18.76 2.10
C GLU A 303 -4.75 19.42 3.41
N ALA A 304 -5.57 19.39 4.45
CA ALA A 304 -5.26 19.88 5.80
C ALA A 304 -4.31 18.94 6.56
#